data_AF-A0A4R6T5G6-F1
#
_entry.id   AF-A0A4R6T5G6-F1
#
_cell.length_a   1.000
_cell.length_b   1.000
_cell.length_c   1.000
_cell.angle_alpha   90.00
_cell.angle_beta   90.00
_cell.angle_gamma   90.00
#
_symmetry.space_group_name_H-M   'P 1'
#
loop_
_entity.id
_entity.type
_entity.pdbx_description
1 polymer ?
#
loop_
_entity_poly.entity_id
_entity_poly.type
_entity_poly.pdbx_seq_one_letter_code
_entity_poly.pdbx_strand_id
1 'polypeptide(L)'
;MIEILRKAALLSFFVAFMACSSDDGQDVSGGNEEFVGDVSGVGTVSASKDFDTISGTKVSAAGTNIIVLQGTDNSGKGFLLRLSTYNGTGTYDLGFTNIANTATYIAGTAVGQQYSTAYQGTSGKITVTSDDGKRLEGTFEFVGKVNNTSTSVTVTNGKFKVNLQ
;
A
#
# COMPACT_ATOMS: atom_id res chain seq x y z
N MET A 1 18.22 -29.97 -67.02
CA MET A 1 17.35 -30.14 -65.83
C MET A 1 18.09 -29.65 -64.57
N ILE A 2 18.59 -28.40 -64.58
CA ILE A 2 19.40 -27.80 -63.49
C ILE A 2 18.70 -26.58 -62.86
N GLU A 3 17.58 -26.14 -63.42
CA GLU A 3 16.81 -24.96 -62.96
C GLU A 3 15.82 -25.27 -61.81
N ILE A 4 15.66 -26.54 -61.41
CA ILE A 4 14.75 -26.92 -60.30
C ILE A 4 15.47 -26.83 -58.94
N LEU A 5 16.81 -26.86 -58.91
CA LEU A 5 17.59 -26.75 -57.67
C LEU A 5 17.67 -25.34 -57.08
N ARG A 6 17.17 -24.30 -57.78
CA ARG A 6 17.06 -22.94 -57.23
C ARG A 6 15.77 -22.67 -56.46
N LYS A 7 14.82 -23.62 -56.46
CA LYS A 7 13.49 -23.42 -55.86
C LYS A 7 13.33 -23.91 -54.43
N ALA A 8 14.39 -24.46 -53.81
CA ALA A 8 14.32 -25.09 -52.49
C ALA A 8 15.15 -24.39 -51.40
N ALA A 9 15.44 -23.09 -51.56
CA ALA A 9 16.25 -22.32 -50.59
C ALA A 9 15.50 -21.14 -49.96
N LEU A 10 14.18 -21.09 -50.08
CA LEU A 10 13.31 -20.03 -49.52
C LEU A 10 12.16 -20.63 -48.71
N LEU A 11 12.44 -21.73 -48.01
CA LEU A 11 11.53 -22.30 -47.03
C LEU A 11 12.15 -22.18 -45.64
N SER A 12 11.35 -21.70 -44.70
CA SER A 12 11.62 -21.64 -43.25
C SER A 12 12.21 -20.33 -42.71
N PHE A 13 11.52 -19.22 -42.98
CA PHE A 13 11.60 -18.04 -42.11
C PHE A 13 10.78 -18.31 -40.84
N PHE A 14 11.51 -18.53 -39.73
CA PHE A 14 11.11 -18.47 -38.33
C PHE A 14 9.64 -18.09 -38.03
N VAL A 15 8.82 -19.09 -37.76
CA VAL A 15 7.67 -18.94 -36.85
C VAL A 15 8.09 -19.52 -35.51
N ALA A 16 8.79 -18.70 -34.73
CA ALA A 16 8.97 -18.91 -33.30
C ALA A 16 8.31 -17.73 -32.58
N PHE A 17 7.00 -17.58 -32.75
CA PHE A 17 6.22 -17.01 -31.66
C PHE A 17 6.18 -18.11 -30.60
N MET A 18 7.15 -18.05 -29.69
CA MET A 18 6.92 -18.52 -28.34
C MET A 18 5.58 -17.94 -27.91
N ALA A 19 4.56 -18.79 -27.94
CA ALA A 19 3.49 -18.71 -26.99
C ALA A 19 4.18 -18.51 -25.64
N CYS A 20 4.02 -17.31 -25.07
CA CYS A 20 4.24 -17.13 -23.65
C CYS A 20 3.21 -18.06 -23.00
N SER A 21 3.64 -19.27 -22.67
CA SER A 21 2.83 -20.22 -21.95
C SER A 21 2.66 -19.65 -20.56
N SER A 22 1.43 -19.25 -20.24
CA SER A 22 0.89 -19.20 -18.89
C SER A 22 1.92 -18.83 -17.82
N ASP A 23 2.28 -17.55 -17.75
CA ASP A 23 3.00 -17.03 -16.59
C ASP A 23 2.11 -15.99 -15.94
N ASP A 24 1.51 -16.45 -14.84
CA ASP A 24 0.81 -15.73 -13.81
C ASP A 24 -0.08 -14.58 -14.29
N GLY A 25 -1.35 -14.95 -14.54
CA GLY A 25 -2.46 -14.05 -14.30
C GLY A 25 -2.41 -13.55 -12.86
N GLN A 26 -1.60 -12.52 -12.62
CA GLN A 26 -1.88 -11.51 -11.63
C GLN A 26 -3.11 -10.77 -12.13
N ASP A 27 -4.25 -11.42 -11.93
CA ASP A 27 -5.52 -10.75 -11.90
C ASP A 27 -5.53 -9.89 -10.62
N VAL A 28 -4.78 -8.77 -10.66
CA VAL A 28 -4.99 -7.60 -9.79
C VAL A 28 -6.15 -6.78 -10.35
N SER A 29 -7.13 -7.47 -10.95
CA SER A 29 -8.32 -6.85 -11.51
C SER A 29 -9.16 -6.29 -10.38
N GLY A 30 -9.11 -4.97 -10.27
CA GLY A 30 -10.31 -4.16 -10.10
C GLY A 30 -11.04 -4.24 -8.77
N GLY A 31 -10.46 -4.83 -7.72
CA GLY A 31 -10.97 -4.58 -6.38
C GLY A 31 -10.68 -3.13 -6.02
N ASN A 32 -11.70 -2.27 -5.86
CA ASN A 32 -11.58 -0.86 -5.44
C ASN A 32 -10.60 -0.73 -4.25
N GLU A 33 -9.31 -0.52 -4.54
CA GLU A 33 -8.30 -0.26 -3.53
C GLU A 33 -8.44 1.19 -3.13
N GLU A 34 -8.51 1.44 -1.83
CA GLU A 34 -8.74 2.76 -1.31
C GLU A 34 -7.93 3.00 -0.04
N PHE A 35 -7.57 4.26 0.14
CA PHE A 35 -7.14 4.82 1.40
C PHE A 35 -7.90 6.12 1.59
N VAL A 36 -8.70 6.22 2.65
CA VAL A 36 -9.49 7.42 2.92
C VAL A 36 -9.44 7.75 4.40
N GLY A 37 -9.47 9.04 4.75
CA GLY A 37 -9.61 9.49 6.12
C GLY A 37 -9.86 10.99 6.20
N ASP A 38 -10.51 11.42 7.28
CA ASP A 38 -10.76 12.83 7.55
C ASP A 38 -9.65 13.40 8.43
N VAL A 39 -9.03 14.47 7.96
CA VAL A 39 -7.90 15.13 8.63
C VAL A 39 -8.36 16.47 9.18
N SER A 40 -8.22 16.64 10.50
CA SER A 40 -8.66 17.87 11.20
C SER A 40 -8.03 19.12 10.59
N GLY A 41 -8.86 20.08 10.16
CA GLY A 41 -8.41 21.32 9.53
C GLY A 41 -8.00 21.22 8.05
N VAL A 42 -8.07 20.02 7.46
CA VAL A 42 -7.77 19.79 6.03
C VAL A 42 -9.02 19.28 5.29
N GLY A 43 -9.81 18.40 5.93
CA GLY A 43 -10.94 17.71 5.30
C GLY A 43 -10.56 16.28 4.89
N THR A 44 -11.36 15.70 4.00
CA THR A 44 -11.15 14.33 3.52
C THR A 44 -9.92 14.24 2.63
N VAL A 45 -9.05 13.29 2.93
CA VAL A 45 -7.92 12.89 2.10
C VAL A 45 -8.19 11.48 1.61
N SER A 46 -8.04 11.26 0.30
CA SER A 46 -8.33 9.98 -0.33
C SER A 46 -7.32 9.66 -1.41
N ALA A 47 -6.94 8.39 -1.50
CA ALA A 47 -6.22 7.81 -2.62
C ALA A 47 -7.03 6.63 -3.17
N SER A 48 -7.19 6.57 -4.50
CA SER A 48 -7.77 5.44 -5.23
C SER A 48 -6.82 4.98 -6.32
N LYS A 49 -6.71 3.66 -6.52
CA LYS A 49 -5.78 3.08 -7.51
C LYS A 49 -6.05 3.50 -8.96
N ASP A 50 -7.24 4.04 -9.25
CA ASP A 50 -7.57 4.56 -10.59
C ASP A 50 -6.70 5.75 -10.99
N PHE A 51 -6.26 6.57 -10.02
CA PHE A 51 -5.55 7.83 -10.29
C PHE A 51 -4.37 8.09 -9.36
N ASP A 52 -4.22 7.30 -8.31
CA ASP A 52 -3.31 7.51 -7.19
C ASP A 52 -2.42 6.30 -6.92
N THR A 53 -1.47 6.46 -6.00
CA THR A 53 -0.59 5.35 -5.60
C THR A 53 -1.17 4.63 -4.39
N ILE A 54 -1.42 3.33 -4.53
CA ILE A 54 -1.74 2.42 -3.42
C ILE A 54 -0.81 1.22 -3.48
N SER A 55 -0.21 0.87 -2.35
CA SER A 55 0.70 -0.28 -2.21
C SER A 55 0.58 -0.90 -0.82
N GLY A 56 0.59 -2.23 -0.78
CA GLY A 56 0.70 -3.01 0.44
C GLY A 56 1.80 -4.04 0.31
N THR A 57 2.58 -4.23 1.38
CA THR A 57 3.61 -5.26 1.44
C THR A 57 3.51 -6.00 2.77
N LYS A 58 3.63 -7.33 2.70
CA LYS A 58 3.72 -8.21 3.87
C LYS A 58 5.07 -8.92 3.85
N VAL A 59 5.90 -8.64 4.83
CA VAL A 59 7.20 -9.30 4.99
C VAL A 59 7.13 -10.24 6.18
N SER A 60 7.42 -11.52 5.95
CA SER A 60 7.49 -12.56 6.98
C SER A 60 8.93 -13.02 7.15
N ALA A 61 9.50 -12.83 8.34
CA ALA A 61 10.86 -13.25 8.66
C ALA A 61 10.95 -13.73 10.11
N ALA A 62 11.61 -14.87 10.34
CA ALA A 62 11.82 -15.44 11.68
C ALA A 62 10.56 -15.51 12.56
N GLY A 63 9.40 -15.82 11.96
CA GLY A 63 8.11 -15.90 12.67
C GLY A 63 7.45 -14.55 12.97
N THR A 64 8.02 -13.43 12.54
CA THR A 64 7.42 -12.09 12.66
C THR A 64 6.85 -11.66 11.31
N ASN A 65 5.66 -11.05 11.34
CA ASN A 65 5.06 -10.42 10.16
C ASN A 65 5.05 -8.91 10.32
N ILE A 66 5.53 -8.22 9.28
CA ILE A 66 5.46 -6.76 9.18
C ILE A 66 4.57 -6.42 7.99
N ILE A 67 3.57 -5.59 8.23
CA ILE A 67 2.73 -5.01 7.18
C ILE A 67 3.11 -3.54 7.00
N VAL A 68 3.25 -3.12 5.76
CA VAL A 68 3.34 -1.70 5.37
C VAL A 68 2.28 -1.43 4.32
N LEU A 69 1.38 -0.48 4.58
CA LEU A 69 0.32 -0.05 3.67
C LEU A 69 0.47 1.43 3.40
N GLN A 70 0.40 1.84 2.15
CA GLN A 70 0.47 3.23 1.74
C GLN A 70 -0.60 3.56 0.71
N GLY A 71 -1.22 4.72 0.87
CA GLY A 71 -2.06 5.35 -0.14
C GLY A 71 -1.76 6.83 -0.21
N THR A 72 -1.39 7.35 -1.39
CA THR A 72 -1.11 8.77 -1.61
C THR A 72 -1.73 9.26 -2.91
N ASP A 73 -2.44 10.39 -2.83
CA ASP A 73 -3.03 11.09 -3.96
C ASP A 73 -1.95 11.65 -4.91
N ASN A 74 -2.39 12.09 -6.10
CA ASN A 74 -1.52 12.72 -7.10
C ASN A 74 -0.80 14.01 -6.63
N SER A 75 -1.24 14.60 -5.52
CA SER A 75 -0.63 15.78 -4.88
C SER A 75 0.39 15.38 -3.80
N GLY A 76 0.60 14.07 -3.61
CA GLY A 76 1.52 13.50 -2.63
C GLY A 76 0.99 13.51 -1.21
N LYS A 77 -0.32 13.71 -1.00
CA LYS A 77 -0.95 13.62 0.33
C LYS A 77 -1.57 12.25 0.55
N GLY A 78 -1.61 11.80 1.79
CA GLY A 78 -2.22 10.51 2.07
C GLY A 78 -1.75 9.92 3.39
N PHE A 79 -1.68 8.59 3.42
CA PHE A 79 -1.45 7.84 4.65
C PHE A 79 -0.45 6.72 4.45
N LEU A 80 0.34 6.47 5.49
CA LEU A 80 1.24 5.33 5.61
C LEU A 80 0.97 4.64 6.95
N LEU A 81 0.63 3.35 6.90
CA LEU A 81 0.42 2.50 8.06
C LEU A 81 1.49 1.42 8.10
N ARG A 82 2.04 1.18 9.28
CA ARG A 82 3.01 0.11 9.53
C ARG A 82 2.58 -0.68 10.76
N LEU A 83 2.40 -1.98 10.59
CA LEU A 83 2.11 -2.92 11.68
C LEU A 83 3.31 -3.86 11.83
N SER A 84 4.20 -3.57 12.77
CA SER A 84 5.38 -4.42 13.03
C SER A 84 5.06 -5.59 13.98
N THR A 85 3.90 -5.56 14.63
CA THR A 85 3.43 -6.63 15.53
C THR A 85 2.25 -7.41 14.91
N TYR A 86 2.21 -7.53 13.58
CA TYR A 86 1.05 -8.09 12.88
C TYR A 86 0.89 -9.59 13.15
N ASN A 87 -0.30 -9.99 13.61
CA ASN A 87 -0.64 -11.36 13.95
C ASN A 87 -2.02 -11.81 13.39
N GLY A 88 -2.60 -11.05 12.46
CA GLY A 88 -3.87 -11.35 11.81
C GLY A 88 -4.90 -10.22 11.91
N THR A 89 -6.17 -10.54 11.74
CA THR A 89 -7.25 -9.59 12.01
C THR A 89 -7.28 -9.21 13.49
N GLY A 90 -7.64 -7.96 13.79
CA GLY A 90 -7.58 -7.45 15.15
C GLY A 90 -7.32 -5.95 15.21
N THR A 91 -7.21 -5.45 16.44
CA THR A 91 -6.89 -4.05 16.70
C THR A 91 -5.45 -3.92 17.17
N TYR A 92 -4.75 -2.97 16.56
CA TYR A 92 -3.36 -2.65 16.81
C TYR A 92 -3.29 -1.24 17.36
N ASP A 93 -2.90 -1.14 18.63
CA ASP A 93 -2.67 0.16 19.25
C ASP A 93 -1.47 0.87 18.63
N LEU A 94 -1.51 2.20 18.69
CA LEU A 94 -0.47 3.10 18.21
C LEU A 94 0.01 4.02 19.35
N GLY A 95 1.10 4.74 19.08
CA GLY A 95 1.64 5.74 20.00
C GLY A 95 2.32 5.06 21.18
N PHE A 96 2.24 5.67 22.38
CA PHE A 96 2.99 5.18 23.53
C PHE A 96 2.56 3.77 24.00
N THR A 97 1.32 3.37 23.71
CA THR A 97 0.83 2.02 23.98
C THR A 97 1.59 0.97 23.16
N ASN A 98 1.93 1.29 21.91
CA ASN A 98 2.73 0.42 21.06
C ASN A 98 3.45 1.24 19.96
N ILE A 99 4.72 1.55 20.22
CA ILE A 99 5.57 2.35 19.32
C ILE A 99 6.06 1.56 18.10
N ALA A 100 5.91 0.23 18.08
CA ALA A 100 6.33 -0.61 16.97
C ALA A 100 5.35 -0.52 15.78
N ASN A 101 4.10 -0.15 16.06
CA ASN A 101 3.10 0.15 15.05
C ASN A 101 3.00 1.67 14.86
N THR A 102 2.91 2.12 13.61
CA THR A 102 2.86 3.55 13.31
C THR A 102 1.81 3.85 12.25
N ALA A 103 1.11 4.96 12.44
CA ALA A 103 0.34 5.62 11.39
C ALA A 103 0.94 7.00 11.12
N THR A 104 0.96 7.40 9.86
CA THR A 104 1.47 8.70 9.42
C THR A 104 0.52 9.32 8.42
N TYR A 105 0.12 10.56 8.68
CA TYR A 105 -0.49 11.43 7.68
C TYR A 105 0.62 12.21 6.94
N ILE A 106 0.60 12.10 5.62
CA ILE A 106 1.50 12.73 4.67
C ILE A 106 0.78 13.97 4.15
N ALA A 107 1.16 15.17 4.60
CA ALA A 107 0.58 16.43 4.13
C ALA A 107 1.31 17.00 2.89
N GLY A 108 2.48 16.46 2.60
CA GLY A 108 3.37 16.78 1.49
C GLY A 108 4.79 16.29 1.76
N THR A 109 5.72 16.47 0.83
CA THR A 109 7.06 15.85 0.88
C THR A 109 8.10 16.66 1.67
N ALA A 110 7.75 17.89 2.10
CA ALA A 110 8.68 18.74 2.85
C ALA A 110 8.83 18.29 4.32
N VAL A 111 9.97 18.64 4.92
CA VAL A 111 10.18 18.49 6.37
C VAL A 111 9.09 19.25 7.12
N GLY A 112 8.51 18.62 8.14
CA GLY A 112 7.42 19.20 8.92
C GLY A 112 6.02 18.96 8.35
N GLN A 113 5.90 18.27 7.20
CA GLN A 113 4.61 17.89 6.60
C GLN A 113 4.25 16.42 6.83
N GLN A 114 4.87 15.79 7.84
CA GLN A 114 4.67 14.39 8.20
C GLN A 114 4.22 14.29 9.65
N TYR A 115 3.01 13.78 9.86
CA TYR A 115 2.38 13.70 11.18
C TYR A 115 2.27 12.24 11.57
N SER A 116 3.14 11.78 12.47
CA SER A 116 3.27 10.35 12.80
C SER A 116 2.94 10.07 14.25
N THR A 117 2.47 8.85 14.52
CA THR A 117 2.32 8.30 15.88
C THR A 117 3.63 7.79 16.48
N ALA A 118 4.77 7.91 15.78
CA ALA A 118 6.07 7.44 16.27
C ALA A 118 6.67 8.30 17.41
N TYR A 119 5.97 9.35 17.85
CA TYR A 119 6.48 10.36 18.79
C TYR A 119 5.64 10.43 20.08
N GLN A 120 6.23 10.93 21.16
CA GLN A 120 5.54 11.14 22.44
C GLN A 120 4.31 12.06 22.30
N GLY A 121 3.25 11.75 23.04
CA GLY A 121 1.98 12.51 23.04
C GLY A 121 1.04 12.17 21.88
N THR A 122 1.24 11.02 21.23
CA THR A 122 0.39 10.50 20.15
C THR A 122 -0.41 9.30 20.64
N SER A 123 -1.48 8.96 19.91
CA SER A 123 -2.34 7.82 20.21
C SER A 123 -3.09 7.41 18.94
N GLY A 124 -3.74 6.25 18.97
CA GLY A 124 -4.59 5.80 17.89
C GLY A 124 -4.70 4.29 17.83
N LYS A 125 -5.42 3.82 16.83
CA LYS A 125 -5.54 2.41 16.52
C LYS A 125 -5.68 2.17 15.03
N ILE A 126 -5.21 1.01 14.60
CA ILE A 126 -5.53 0.42 13.30
C ILE A 126 -6.30 -0.87 13.58
N THR A 127 -7.47 -1.03 12.97
CA THR A 127 -8.25 -2.27 13.07
C THR A 127 -8.25 -2.96 11.73
N VAL A 128 -7.64 -4.13 11.64
CA VAL A 128 -7.67 -5.00 10.47
C VAL A 128 -8.90 -5.89 10.59
N THR A 129 -9.88 -5.71 9.69
CA THR A 129 -11.15 -6.44 9.71
C THR A 129 -11.14 -7.65 8.79
N SER A 130 -10.28 -7.67 7.76
CA SER A 130 -10.11 -8.80 6.84
C SER A 130 -8.65 -8.94 6.40
N ASP A 131 -8.17 -10.19 6.34
CA ASP A 131 -6.92 -10.62 5.70
C ASP A 131 -7.21 -11.94 5.00
N ASP A 132 -7.25 -11.94 3.66
CA ASP A 132 -7.42 -13.16 2.85
C ASP A 132 -6.08 -13.70 2.31
N GLY A 133 -4.96 -13.15 2.78
CA GLY A 133 -3.61 -13.45 2.33
C GLY A 133 -3.17 -12.66 1.10
N LYS A 134 -4.09 -12.06 0.35
CA LYS A 134 -3.82 -11.23 -0.84
C LYS A 134 -4.29 -9.79 -0.66
N ARG A 135 -5.27 -9.55 0.20
CA ARG A 135 -5.87 -8.25 0.45
C ARG A 135 -6.09 -8.05 1.95
N LEU A 136 -5.82 -6.83 2.39
CA LEU A 136 -6.12 -6.34 3.72
C LEU A 136 -7.18 -5.25 3.66
N GLU A 137 -8.13 -5.32 4.59
CA GLU A 137 -9.14 -4.30 4.81
C GLU A 137 -9.22 -3.92 6.28
N GLY A 138 -9.57 -2.66 6.52
CA GLY A 138 -9.72 -2.20 7.89
C GLY A 138 -9.96 -0.71 8.01
N THR A 139 -9.83 -0.24 9.25
CA THR A 139 -10.00 1.15 9.63
C THR A 139 -8.81 1.66 10.42
N PHE A 140 -8.69 2.98 10.50
CA PHE A 140 -7.69 3.63 11.33
C PHE A 140 -8.19 4.97 11.86
N GLU A 141 -7.69 5.33 13.03
CA GLU A 141 -7.82 6.66 13.61
C GLU A 141 -6.61 6.94 14.47
N PHE A 142 -6.11 8.17 14.44
CA PHE A 142 -4.91 8.51 15.23
C PHE A 142 -4.75 10.00 15.42
N VAL A 143 -3.94 10.35 16.44
CA VAL A 143 -3.37 11.67 16.62
C VAL A 143 -1.90 11.61 16.22
N GLY A 144 -1.57 12.20 15.08
CA GLY A 144 -0.22 12.26 14.54
C GLY A 144 0.47 13.55 14.90
N LYS A 145 1.80 13.53 15.05
CA LYS A 145 2.59 14.69 15.45
C LYS A 145 3.80 14.88 14.55
N VAL A 146 4.19 16.13 14.32
CA VAL A 146 5.45 16.45 13.67
C VAL A 146 6.58 16.31 14.70
N ASN A 147 7.64 15.60 14.33
CA ASN A 147 8.80 15.34 15.18
C ASN A 147 9.32 16.63 15.86
N ASN A 148 9.58 16.56 17.17
CA ASN A 148 10.14 17.66 17.96
C ASN A 148 9.36 19.00 17.93
N THR A 149 8.07 18.99 17.57
CA THR A 149 7.21 20.18 17.63
C THR A 149 6.10 20.00 18.66
N SER A 150 5.17 20.96 18.78
CA SER A 150 3.87 20.78 19.43
C SER A 150 2.72 20.55 18.44
N THR A 151 3.01 20.54 17.14
CA THR A 151 2.01 20.48 16.09
C THR A 151 1.49 19.06 15.92
N SER A 152 0.19 18.89 16.09
CA SER A 152 -0.51 17.61 15.92
C SER A 152 -1.70 17.75 14.99
N VAL A 153 -2.12 16.62 14.42
CA VAL A 153 -3.33 16.50 13.63
C VAL A 153 -4.10 15.27 14.08
N THR A 154 -5.41 15.34 14.07
CA THR A 154 -6.28 14.20 14.33
C THR A 154 -6.82 13.67 13.01
N VAL A 155 -6.74 12.35 12.84
CA VAL A 155 -7.29 11.62 11.70
C VAL A 155 -8.38 10.69 12.20
N THR A 156 -9.56 10.80 11.60
CA THR A 156 -10.76 10.02 11.93
C THR A 156 -11.37 9.39 10.68
N ASN A 157 -12.29 8.44 10.87
CA ASN A 157 -13.02 7.78 9.79
C ASN A 157 -12.11 7.13 8.74
N GLY A 158 -10.88 6.76 9.16
CA GLY A 158 -9.90 6.16 8.27
C GLY A 158 -10.35 4.78 7.82
N LYS A 159 -10.22 4.48 6.54
CA LYS A 159 -10.46 3.16 5.95
C LYS A 159 -9.38 2.82 4.93
N PHE A 160 -9.04 1.56 4.86
CA PHE A 160 -8.14 1.04 3.83
C PHE A 160 -8.67 -0.26 3.26
N LYS A 161 -8.40 -0.45 1.97
CA LYS A 161 -8.53 -1.70 1.24
C LYS A 161 -7.37 -1.77 0.28
N VAL A 162 -6.44 -2.69 0.54
CA VAL A 162 -5.12 -2.70 -0.13
C VAL A 162 -4.73 -4.13 -0.48
N ASN A 163 -4.32 -4.32 -1.73
CA ASN A 163 -3.74 -5.58 -2.17
C ASN A 163 -2.27 -5.67 -1.75
N LEU A 164 -1.88 -6.86 -1.29
CA LEU A 164 -0.51 -7.20 -0.92
C LEU A 164 0.27 -7.62 -2.17
N GLN A 165 1.48 -7.09 -2.30
CA GLN A 165 2.46 -7.44 -3.33
C GLN A 165 3.50 -8.42 -2.79
#